data_AF-A0A7S3XKU5-F1
#
_entry.id   AF-A0A7S3XKU5-F1
#
_cell.length_a   1.000
_cell.length_b   1.000
_cell.length_c   1.000
_cell.angle_alpha   90.00
_cell.angle_beta   90.00
_cell.angle_gamma   90.00
#
_symmetry.space_group_name_H-M   'P 1'
#
loop_
_entity.id
_entity.type
_entity.pdbx_description
1 polymer ?
#
loop_
_entity_poly.entity_id
_entity_poly.type
_entity_poly.pdbx_seq_one_letter_code
_entity_poly.pdbx_strand_id
1 'polypeptide(L)'
;MTISGALTNYDIVSSLEPKVVLLEEAAELLEPHLISVLPSTVEHLISIGDHKQLRPGVECYELTKEKAFDISLFERLVNNGAPHVCLQFQGRMRPEFAQLLLCRYPEYKNNAAVIEKYQPPQCVSKSMFFLDHAMLEDGFIGSTCIEGGSKRNTGEATLVLNLALWFVLNEHPGNTITVLCPYLGQSHLMADLISVLVSKHSNLQPQLKNIHICTVDQYQGDENEIVLLSLTRGNAQGNIGFLKSPNRLCVALSRAHSGLYVIGNSGTIVNGEKPGPMWQNTIQHFKDTGCFGNEISLCCPRHPTSELSFGPSTDTSVFETGFCDHPCNFIKECNHICPRRCHPLVSEYHDSKRCTEMVIETLPCGHKIEKLCNFPAEKVKCKASCAKLLKCGHTKTIACHQSSQENLRCEFPCTINLSCGHPCPGTCGERPCEKFLMSCTSCLE
;
A
#
# COMPACT_ATOMS: atom_id res chain seq x y z
N MET A 1 -14.63 -16.69 -25.26
CA MET A 1 -15.56 -15.74 -25.90
C MET A 1 -16.62 -15.41 -24.86
N THR A 2 -16.96 -14.13 -24.64
CA THR A 2 -18.03 -13.77 -23.70
C THR A 2 -19.40 -14.03 -24.32
N ILE A 3 -20.46 -14.15 -23.50
CA ILE A 3 -21.83 -14.36 -24.00
C ILE A 3 -22.28 -13.25 -24.95
N SER A 4 -21.98 -11.99 -24.62
CA SER A 4 -22.30 -10.83 -25.44
C SER A 4 -21.54 -10.84 -26.76
N GLY A 5 -20.27 -11.27 -26.74
CA GLY A 5 -19.46 -11.46 -27.94
C GLY A 5 -20.03 -12.55 -28.85
N ALA A 6 -20.50 -13.65 -28.25
CA ALA A 6 -21.13 -14.75 -28.98
C ALA A 6 -22.50 -14.35 -29.58
N LEU A 7 -23.30 -13.55 -28.86
CA LEU A 7 -24.56 -12.98 -29.37
C LEU A 7 -24.32 -12.03 -30.55
N THR A 8 -23.32 -11.16 -30.44
CA THR A 8 -22.98 -10.20 -31.51
C THR A 8 -22.53 -10.92 -32.78
N ASN A 9 -21.90 -12.09 -32.64
CA ASN A 9 -21.35 -12.87 -33.74
C ASN A 9 -22.14 -14.17 -33.95
N TYR A 10 -23.44 -14.17 -33.66
CA TYR A 10 -24.27 -15.38 -33.68
C TYR A 10 -24.19 -16.13 -35.00
N ASP A 11 -24.21 -15.43 -36.14
CA ASP A 11 -24.13 -16.06 -37.47
C ASP A 11 -22.83 -16.85 -37.65
N ILE A 12 -21.71 -16.32 -37.12
CA ILE A 12 -20.41 -17.00 -37.14
C ILE A 12 -20.45 -18.22 -36.23
N VAL A 13 -20.94 -18.06 -34.99
CA VAL A 13 -21.04 -19.17 -34.01
C VAL A 13 -21.94 -20.28 -34.53
N SER A 14 -23.07 -19.94 -35.15
CA SER A 14 -24.01 -20.88 -35.74
C SER A 14 -23.40 -21.61 -36.94
N SER A 15 -22.66 -20.89 -37.80
CA SER A 15 -21.97 -21.47 -38.97
C SER A 15 -20.85 -22.45 -38.60
N LEU A 16 -20.32 -22.39 -37.37
CA LEU A 16 -19.35 -23.37 -36.86
C LEU A 16 -20.01 -24.71 -36.48
N GLU A 17 -21.34 -24.76 -36.41
CA GLU A 17 -22.13 -25.94 -36.03
C GLU A 17 -21.61 -26.66 -34.78
N PRO A 18 -21.41 -25.94 -33.66
CA PRO A 18 -20.77 -26.52 -32.47
C PRO A 18 -21.64 -27.64 -31.88
N LYS A 19 -21.04 -28.82 -31.71
CA LYS A 19 -21.69 -29.96 -31.05
C LYS A 19 -21.62 -29.90 -29.52
N VAL A 20 -20.57 -29.27 -29.00
CA VAL A 20 -20.30 -29.16 -27.57
C VAL A 20 -20.07 -27.70 -27.21
N VAL A 21 -20.78 -27.23 -26.18
CA VAL A 21 -20.61 -25.88 -25.63
C VAL A 21 -20.24 -26.01 -24.16
N LEU A 22 -19.15 -25.36 -23.77
CA LEU A 22 -18.71 -25.24 -22.38
C LEU A 22 -18.92 -23.80 -21.90
N LEU A 23 -19.67 -23.65 -20.81
CA LEU A 23 -19.96 -22.38 -20.17
C LEU A 23 -19.25 -22.32 -18.83
N GLU A 24 -18.43 -21.29 -18.65
CA GLU A 24 -17.90 -20.89 -17.36
C GLU A 24 -18.79 -19.79 -16.77
N GLU A 25 -18.84 -19.70 -15.43
CA GLU A 25 -19.68 -18.75 -14.68
C GLU A 25 -21.17 -18.78 -15.07
N ALA A 26 -21.69 -19.97 -15.41
CA ALA A 26 -23.06 -20.15 -15.91
C ALA A 26 -24.16 -19.66 -14.94
N ALA A 27 -23.84 -19.54 -13.65
CA ALA A 27 -24.74 -19.00 -12.64
C ALA A 27 -24.98 -17.49 -12.76
N GLU A 28 -24.06 -16.74 -13.40
CA GLU A 28 -24.12 -15.29 -13.60
C GLU A 28 -24.75 -14.92 -14.96
N LEU A 29 -25.10 -15.90 -15.78
CA LEU A 29 -25.72 -15.66 -17.09
C LEU A 29 -27.24 -15.58 -16.98
N LEU A 30 -27.81 -14.52 -17.56
CA LEU A 30 -29.24 -14.43 -17.79
C LEU A 30 -29.69 -15.57 -18.72
N GLU A 31 -30.72 -16.30 -18.31
CA GLU A 31 -31.26 -17.42 -19.08
C GLU A 31 -31.61 -17.03 -20.54
N PRO A 32 -32.29 -15.89 -20.81
CA PRO A 32 -32.58 -15.47 -22.18
C PRO A 32 -31.32 -15.29 -23.04
N HIS A 33 -30.25 -14.72 -22.49
CA HIS A 33 -29.00 -14.52 -23.22
C HIS A 33 -28.39 -15.86 -23.63
N LEU A 34 -28.39 -16.82 -22.71
CA LEU A 34 -27.87 -18.16 -23.01
C LEU A 34 -28.71 -18.87 -24.07
N ILE A 35 -30.04 -18.87 -23.95
CA ILE A 35 -30.91 -19.53 -24.94
C ILE A 35 -30.72 -18.93 -26.34
N SER A 36 -30.59 -17.60 -26.44
CA SER A 36 -30.44 -16.93 -27.72
C SER A 36 -29.12 -17.23 -28.44
N VAL A 37 -28.09 -17.69 -27.73
CA VAL A 37 -26.78 -17.95 -28.34
C VAL A 37 -26.56 -19.41 -28.72
N LEU A 38 -27.37 -20.34 -28.21
CA LEU A 38 -27.20 -21.78 -28.44
C LEU A 38 -27.74 -22.18 -29.83
N PRO A 39 -26.88 -22.60 -30.77
CA PRO A 39 -27.36 -23.11 -32.05
C PRO A 39 -28.11 -24.44 -31.88
N SER A 40 -29.02 -24.76 -32.81
CA SER A 40 -29.75 -26.03 -32.80
C SER A 40 -28.88 -27.28 -33.01
N THR A 41 -27.61 -27.07 -33.40
CA THR A 41 -26.62 -28.14 -33.62
C THR A 41 -25.96 -28.64 -32.34
N VAL A 42 -26.14 -27.94 -31.21
CA VAL A 42 -25.57 -28.32 -29.91
C VAL A 42 -26.20 -29.60 -29.39
N GLU A 43 -25.36 -30.59 -29.11
CA GLU A 43 -25.75 -31.89 -28.55
C GLU A 43 -25.37 -32.01 -27.07
N HIS A 44 -24.31 -31.31 -26.64
CA HIS A 44 -23.82 -31.31 -25.26
C HIS A 44 -23.59 -29.89 -24.74
N LEU A 45 -24.25 -29.55 -23.63
CA LEU A 45 -24.03 -28.32 -22.89
C LEU A 45 -23.39 -28.63 -21.54
N ILE A 46 -22.16 -28.15 -21.32
CA ILE A 46 -21.42 -28.29 -20.06
C ILE A 46 -21.43 -26.95 -19.35
N SER A 47 -22.17 -26.85 -18.25
CA SER A 47 -22.30 -25.61 -17.48
C SER A 47 -21.54 -25.71 -16.16
N ILE A 48 -20.58 -24.82 -15.96
CA ILE A 48 -19.80 -24.68 -14.74
C ILE A 48 -20.21 -23.36 -14.09
N GLY A 49 -20.61 -23.40 -12.82
CA GLY A 49 -21.03 -22.20 -12.10
C GLY A 49 -21.37 -22.48 -10.64
N ASP A 50 -21.62 -21.40 -9.89
CA ASP A 50 -22.01 -21.47 -8.48
C ASP A 50 -23.23 -20.58 -8.22
N HIS A 51 -24.41 -21.19 -8.19
CA HIS A 51 -25.69 -20.52 -7.91
C HIS A 51 -25.78 -19.96 -6.48
N LYS A 52 -24.83 -20.26 -5.60
CA LYS A 52 -24.72 -19.68 -4.26
C LYS A 52 -23.82 -18.43 -4.21
N GLN A 53 -23.14 -18.07 -5.31
CA GLN A 53 -22.42 -16.79 -5.50
C GLN A 53 -23.29 -15.79 -6.28
N LEU A 54 -22.73 -14.80 -6.98
CA LEU A 54 -23.55 -13.77 -7.63
C LEU A 54 -24.48 -14.37 -8.67
N ARG A 55 -25.64 -13.72 -8.79
CA ARG A 55 -26.64 -13.95 -9.81
C ARG A 55 -26.45 -12.94 -10.94
N PRO A 56 -27.03 -13.17 -12.12
CA PRO A 56 -27.01 -12.22 -13.21
C PRO A 56 -27.54 -10.86 -12.79
N GLY A 57 -26.85 -9.79 -13.20
CA GLY A 57 -27.29 -8.42 -12.97
C GLY A 57 -28.55 -8.07 -13.77
N VAL A 58 -29.58 -7.56 -13.11
CA VAL A 58 -30.82 -7.06 -13.74
C VAL A 58 -31.02 -5.61 -13.30
N GLU A 59 -31.02 -4.68 -14.27
CA GLU A 59 -31.18 -3.25 -13.98
C GLU A 59 -32.55 -2.92 -13.38
N CYS A 60 -33.61 -3.59 -13.87
CA CYS A 60 -34.95 -3.41 -13.37
C CYS A 60 -35.17 -4.21 -12.07
N TYR A 61 -35.20 -3.50 -10.95
CA TYR A 61 -35.43 -4.09 -9.63
C TYR A 61 -36.77 -4.85 -9.54
N GLU A 62 -37.81 -4.37 -10.20
CA GLU A 62 -39.14 -5.01 -10.21
C GLU A 62 -39.10 -6.39 -10.86
N LEU A 63 -38.35 -6.56 -11.96
CA LEU A 63 -38.17 -7.87 -12.61
C LEU A 63 -37.45 -8.87 -11.71
N THR A 64 -36.48 -8.41 -10.92
CA THR A 64 -35.79 -9.24 -9.93
C THR A 64 -36.77 -9.65 -8.82
N LYS A 65 -37.45 -8.67 -8.22
CA LYS A 65 -38.28 -8.88 -7.02
C LYS A 65 -39.57 -9.65 -7.31
N GLU A 66 -40.24 -9.37 -8.42
CA GLU A 66 -41.58 -9.89 -8.71
C GLU A 66 -41.58 -11.06 -9.69
N LYS A 67 -40.55 -11.16 -10.55
CA LYS A 67 -40.47 -12.16 -11.62
C LYS A 67 -39.29 -13.12 -11.47
N ALA A 68 -38.42 -12.90 -10.49
CA ALA A 68 -37.20 -13.69 -10.27
C ALA A 68 -36.34 -13.81 -11.55
N PHE A 69 -36.25 -12.72 -12.31
CA PHE A 69 -35.56 -12.67 -13.59
C PHE A 69 -34.03 -12.82 -13.46
N ASP A 70 -33.51 -12.65 -12.25
CA ASP A 70 -32.13 -12.91 -11.85
C ASP A 70 -31.84 -14.41 -11.58
N ILE A 71 -32.78 -15.33 -11.83
CA ILE A 71 -32.48 -16.76 -11.76
C ILE A 71 -31.90 -17.21 -13.09
N SER A 72 -30.64 -17.65 -13.08
CA SER A 72 -29.98 -18.22 -14.26
C SER A 72 -30.54 -19.58 -14.64
N LEU A 73 -30.35 -19.99 -15.90
CA LEU A 73 -30.69 -21.35 -16.34
C LEU A 73 -29.99 -22.41 -15.48
N PHE A 74 -28.74 -22.14 -15.10
CA PHE A 74 -27.96 -23.00 -14.23
C PHE A 74 -28.63 -23.19 -12.86
N GLU A 75 -28.96 -22.08 -12.17
CA GLU A 75 -29.66 -22.13 -10.89
C GLU A 75 -31.03 -22.81 -11.02
N ARG A 76 -31.78 -22.51 -12.07
CA ARG A 76 -33.08 -23.13 -12.34
C ARG A 76 -32.98 -24.65 -12.52
N LEU A 77 -31.99 -25.15 -13.25
CA LEU A 77 -31.77 -26.58 -13.44
C LEU A 77 -31.40 -27.27 -12.12
N VAL A 78 -30.50 -26.69 -11.35
CA VAL A 78 -30.10 -27.22 -10.04
C VAL A 78 -31.30 -27.30 -9.09
N ASN A 79 -32.08 -26.22 -9.00
CA ASN A 79 -33.28 -26.16 -8.14
C ASN A 79 -34.36 -27.18 -8.55
N ASN A 80 -34.41 -27.58 -9.82
CA ASN A 80 -35.32 -28.60 -10.33
C ASN A 80 -34.74 -30.03 -10.26
N GLY A 81 -33.62 -30.24 -9.57
CA GLY A 81 -33.03 -31.55 -9.37
C GLY A 81 -32.34 -32.13 -10.61
N ALA A 82 -31.92 -31.29 -11.55
CA ALA A 82 -31.09 -31.74 -12.66
C ALA A 82 -29.81 -32.41 -12.12
N PRO A 83 -29.34 -33.53 -12.72
CA PRO A 83 -28.09 -34.16 -12.32
C PRO A 83 -26.92 -33.17 -12.40
N HIS A 84 -26.20 -33.01 -11.29
CA HIS A 84 -25.05 -32.13 -11.21
C HIS A 84 -24.02 -32.69 -10.23
N VAL A 85 -22.79 -32.21 -10.35
CA VAL A 85 -21.68 -32.59 -9.47
C VAL A 85 -21.20 -31.34 -8.74
N CYS A 86 -21.08 -31.41 -7.42
CA CYS A 86 -20.52 -30.35 -6.60
C CYS A 86 -19.06 -30.67 -6.25
N LEU A 87 -18.14 -29.75 -6.54
CA LEU A 87 -16.75 -29.89 -6.14
C LEU A 87 -16.61 -29.57 -4.65
N GLN A 88 -16.08 -30.52 -3.87
CA GLN A 88 -16.04 -30.42 -2.41
C GLN A 88 -14.74 -29.85 -1.85
N PHE A 89 -13.65 -29.85 -2.62
CA PHE A 89 -12.32 -29.44 -2.13
C PHE A 89 -11.96 -28.01 -2.57
N GLN A 90 -11.71 -27.13 -1.60
CA GLN A 90 -11.26 -25.75 -1.85
C GLN A 90 -9.73 -25.67 -1.74
N GLY A 91 -9.09 -24.90 -2.63
CA GLY A 91 -7.64 -24.68 -2.67
C GLY A 91 -7.20 -23.22 -2.60
N ARG A 92 -8.11 -22.32 -2.20
CA ARG A 92 -7.90 -20.86 -2.24
C ARG A 92 -7.60 -20.30 -0.86
N MET A 93 -8.52 -20.53 0.07
CA MET A 93 -8.55 -19.85 1.36
C MET A 93 -7.86 -20.67 2.43
N ARG A 94 -7.32 -20.00 3.43
CA ARG A 94 -6.93 -20.67 4.67
C ARG A 94 -8.14 -21.29 5.40
N PRO A 95 -7.93 -22.37 6.18
CA PRO A 95 -9.01 -23.11 6.85
C PRO A 95 -9.93 -22.26 7.73
N GLU A 96 -9.38 -21.25 8.40
CA GLU A 96 -10.16 -20.35 9.26
C GLU A 96 -11.12 -19.45 8.47
N PHE A 97 -10.78 -19.05 7.23
CA PHE A 97 -11.68 -18.24 6.41
C PHE A 97 -12.78 -19.11 5.80
N ALA A 98 -12.43 -20.34 5.38
CA ALA A 98 -13.38 -21.30 4.83
C ALA A 98 -14.53 -21.63 5.81
N GLN A 99 -14.27 -21.56 7.13
CA GLN A 99 -15.29 -21.77 8.17
C GLN A 99 -16.45 -20.76 8.09
N LEU A 100 -16.18 -19.52 7.65
CA LEU A 100 -17.21 -18.49 7.45
C LEU A 100 -18.23 -18.90 6.37
N LEU A 101 -17.82 -19.78 5.45
CA LEU A 101 -18.63 -20.20 4.30
C LEU A 101 -19.36 -21.53 4.52
N LEU A 102 -19.07 -22.27 5.60
CA LEU A 102 -19.68 -23.58 5.85
C LEU A 102 -21.20 -23.53 5.99
N CYS A 103 -21.76 -22.39 6.41
CA CYS A 103 -23.20 -22.21 6.44
C CYS A 103 -23.85 -22.22 5.04
N ARG A 104 -23.10 -21.89 3.98
CA ARG A 104 -23.54 -21.99 2.58
C ARG A 104 -23.07 -23.29 1.91
N TYR A 105 -21.88 -23.76 2.27
CA TYR A 105 -21.27 -24.97 1.70
C TYR A 105 -20.89 -25.95 2.82
N PRO A 106 -21.85 -26.73 3.35
CA PRO A 106 -21.59 -27.64 4.49
C PRO A 106 -20.59 -28.74 4.17
N GLU A 107 -20.43 -29.09 2.90
CA GLU A 107 -19.55 -30.17 2.45
C GLU A 107 -18.13 -29.70 2.06
N TYR A 108 -17.82 -28.41 2.21
CA TYR A 108 -16.50 -27.89 1.89
C TYR A 108 -15.41 -28.53 2.73
N LYS A 109 -14.38 -28.99 2.03
CA LYS A 109 -13.16 -29.58 2.58
C LYS A 109 -11.96 -28.81 2.08
N ASN A 110 -10.93 -28.77 2.91
CA ASN A 110 -9.68 -28.10 2.59
C ASN A 110 -8.76 -29.02 1.79
N ASN A 111 -8.22 -28.54 0.67
CA ASN A 111 -7.12 -29.20 -0.03
C ASN A 111 -5.79 -28.77 0.60
N ALA A 112 -5.36 -29.48 1.65
CA ALA A 112 -4.17 -29.17 2.44
C ALA A 112 -2.93 -28.90 1.58
N ALA A 113 -2.67 -29.73 0.57
CA ALA A 113 -1.51 -29.62 -0.31
C ALA A 113 -1.41 -28.29 -1.06
N VAL A 114 -2.54 -27.62 -1.32
CA VAL A 114 -2.57 -26.33 -2.02
C VAL A 114 -2.50 -25.16 -1.02
N ILE A 115 -3.15 -25.29 0.13
CA ILE A 115 -3.35 -24.17 1.07
C ILE A 115 -2.23 -24.00 2.10
N GLU A 116 -1.43 -25.04 2.37
CA GLU A 116 -0.32 -24.97 3.34
C GLU A 116 0.75 -23.93 2.98
N LYS A 117 0.83 -23.53 1.71
CA LYS A 117 1.73 -22.47 1.25
C LYS A 117 1.32 -21.06 1.72
N TYR A 118 0.05 -20.85 2.07
CA TYR A 118 -0.48 -19.53 2.46
C TYR A 118 -0.17 -19.24 3.93
N GLN A 119 0.85 -18.41 4.17
CA GLN A 119 1.28 -18.00 5.50
C GLN A 119 0.53 -16.76 5.99
N PRO A 120 0.34 -16.58 7.30
CA PRO A 120 -0.31 -15.38 7.81
C PRO A 120 0.58 -14.17 7.56
N PRO A 121 0.01 -12.97 7.30
CA PRO A 121 0.79 -11.75 7.27
C PRO A 121 1.49 -11.56 8.63
N GLN A 122 2.80 -11.34 8.64
CA GLN A 122 3.60 -11.32 9.87
C GLN A 122 3.48 -9.98 10.64
N CYS A 123 2.93 -8.96 9.99
CA CYS A 123 2.77 -7.62 10.55
C CYS A 123 1.49 -7.44 11.38
N VAL A 124 0.77 -8.52 11.68
CA VAL A 124 -0.52 -8.54 12.37
C VAL A 124 -0.65 -9.82 13.19
N SER A 125 -1.26 -9.71 14.36
CA SER A 125 -1.41 -10.83 15.30
C SER A 125 -2.36 -11.93 14.82
N LYS A 126 -3.30 -11.60 13.92
CA LYS A 126 -4.35 -12.49 13.41
C LYS A 126 -4.45 -12.40 11.89
N SER A 127 -4.59 -13.56 11.23
CA SER A 127 -4.85 -13.68 9.79
C SER A 127 -6.26 -13.25 9.40
N MET A 128 -7.20 -13.23 10.34
CA MET A 128 -8.53 -12.65 10.14
C MET A 128 -8.94 -11.77 11.30
N PHE A 129 -9.68 -10.70 11.02
CA PHE A 129 -10.25 -9.85 12.05
C PHE A 129 -11.47 -9.08 11.55
N PHE A 130 -12.48 -8.92 12.41
CA PHE A 130 -13.58 -7.97 12.24
C PHE A 130 -13.28 -6.74 13.10
N LEU A 131 -12.87 -5.65 12.46
CA LEU A 131 -12.62 -4.36 13.07
C LEU A 131 -13.93 -3.55 13.13
N ASP A 132 -14.55 -3.59 14.30
CA ASP A 132 -15.81 -2.93 14.57
C ASP A 132 -15.62 -1.43 14.84
N HIS A 133 -16.53 -0.61 14.32
CA HIS A 133 -16.54 0.83 14.59
C HIS A 133 -17.94 1.41 14.65
N ALA A 134 -18.08 2.55 15.32
CA ALA A 134 -19.33 3.29 15.42
C ALA A 134 -19.47 4.44 14.40
N MET A 135 -18.54 4.58 13.45
CA MET A 135 -18.56 5.65 12.44
C MET A 135 -19.81 5.56 11.55
N LEU A 136 -20.47 6.71 11.35
CA LEU A 136 -21.68 6.84 10.53
C LEU A 136 -21.33 7.12 9.06
N GLU A 137 -22.22 6.72 8.15
CA GLU A 137 -22.08 6.98 6.71
C GLU A 137 -22.23 8.48 6.37
N ASP A 138 -21.53 8.92 5.31
CA ASP A 138 -21.52 10.31 4.85
C ASP A 138 -22.93 10.73 4.35
N GLY A 139 -23.26 12.01 4.48
CA GLY A 139 -24.56 12.54 4.04
C GLY A 139 -25.70 12.41 5.08
N PHE A 140 -25.36 12.12 6.34
CA PHE A 140 -26.24 12.37 7.48
C PHE A 140 -26.05 13.81 7.96
N ILE A 141 -27.08 14.65 7.81
CA ILE A 141 -27.22 15.91 8.57
C ILE A 141 -28.31 15.63 9.61
N GLY A 142 -27.95 15.51 10.89
CA GLY A 142 -28.90 15.08 11.93
C GLY A 142 -29.30 13.60 11.79
N SER A 143 -30.60 13.30 11.81
CA SER A 143 -31.16 11.92 11.77
C SER A 143 -31.61 11.47 10.38
N THR A 144 -31.45 12.30 9.35
CA THR A 144 -32.00 12.11 8.00
C THR A 144 -30.91 11.95 6.96
N CYS A 145 -31.00 10.89 6.16
CA CYS A 145 -30.12 10.59 5.04
C CYS A 145 -30.58 11.30 3.76
N ILE A 146 -29.65 11.89 3.01
CA ILE A 146 -29.92 12.41 1.65
C ILE A 146 -30.15 11.20 0.73
N GLU A 147 -31.37 11.06 0.19
CA GLU A 147 -31.71 9.99 -0.76
C GLU A 147 -31.14 10.29 -2.16
N GLY A 148 -30.67 9.25 -2.86
CA GLY A 148 -30.31 9.31 -4.29
C GLY A 148 -28.83 9.07 -4.64
N GLY A 149 -27.90 9.18 -3.68
CA GLY A 149 -26.47 8.92 -3.90
C GLY A 149 -26.01 7.50 -3.51
N SER A 150 -24.99 6.96 -4.17
CA SER A 150 -24.30 5.76 -3.68
C SER A 150 -23.71 6.02 -2.30
N LYS A 151 -23.83 5.05 -1.39
CA LYS A 151 -23.38 5.17 0.00
C LYS A 151 -21.85 5.26 0.09
N ARG A 152 -21.39 6.04 1.08
CA ARG A 152 -19.99 6.37 1.38
C ARG A 152 -19.80 6.49 2.89
N ASN A 153 -18.61 6.20 3.39
CA ASN A 153 -18.21 6.42 4.77
C ASN A 153 -16.72 6.79 4.77
N THR A 154 -16.45 8.09 4.92
CA THR A 154 -15.09 8.65 4.86
C THR A 154 -14.21 8.14 6.00
N GLY A 155 -14.77 8.00 7.20
CA GLY A 155 -14.04 7.49 8.37
C GLY A 155 -13.60 6.04 8.18
N GLU A 156 -14.53 5.19 7.75
CA GLU A 156 -14.25 3.79 7.43
C GLU A 156 -13.24 3.65 6.27
N ALA A 157 -13.43 4.41 5.19
CA ALA A 157 -12.52 4.41 4.05
C ALA A 157 -11.08 4.77 4.46
N THR A 158 -10.94 5.78 5.31
CA THR A 158 -9.63 6.20 5.86
C THR A 158 -9.01 5.08 6.70
N LEU A 159 -9.81 4.44 7.56
CA LEU A 159 -9.35 3.34 8.41
C LEU A 159 -8.87 2.14 7.58
N VAL A 160 -9.61 1.75 6.55
CA VAL A 160 -9.25 0.65 5.64
C VAL A 160 -7.96 0.96 4.88
N LEU A 161 -7.82 2.17 4.33
CA LEU A 161 -6.63 2.56 3.58
C LEU A 161 -5.39 2.71 4.46
N ASN A 162 -5.55 3.14 5.72
CA ASN A 162 -4.46 3.15 6.68
C ASN A 162 -3.98 1.73 7.01
N LEU A 163 -4.89 0.76 7.10
CA LEU A 163 -4.51 -0.65 7.25
C LEU A 163 -3.82 -1.19 5.99
N ALA A 164 -4.26 -0.78 4.80
CA ALA A 164 -3.58 -1.12 3.54
C ALA A 164 -2.16 -0.55 3.49
N LEU A 165 -1.99 0.72 3.91
CA LEU A 165 -0.68 1.37 4.04
C LEU A 165 0.22 0.60 5.01
N TRP A 166 -0.32 0.12 6.14
CA TRP A 166 0.44 -0.70 7.08
C TRP A 166 1.02 -1.96 6.41
N PHE A 167 0.22 -2.67 5.61
CA PHE A 167 0.72 -3.84 4.86
C PHE A 167 1.82 -3.45 3.87
N VAL A 168 1.64 -2.37 3.10
CA VAL A 168 2.67 -1.88 2.16
C VAL A 168 3.96 -1.48 2.86
N LEU A 169 3.87 -0.81 4.01
CA LEU A 169 5.04 -0.44 4.82
C LEU A 169 5.82 -1.67 5.31
N ASN A 170 5.12 -2.78 5.55
CA ASN A 170 5.72 -4.04 5.98
C ASN A 170 5.95 -4.99 4.80
N GLU A 171 6.28 -4.44 3.63
CA GLU A 171 6.78 -5.16 2.45
C GLU A 171 5.78 -6.10 1.77
N HIS A 172 4.49 -5.99 2.05
CA HIS A 172 3.47 -6.61 1.20
C HIS A 172 3.31 -5.78 -0.08
N PRO A 173 3.56 -6.34 -1.28
CA PRO A 173 3.42 -5.60 -2.52
C PRO A 173 1.98 -5.14 -2.73
N GLY A 174 1.77 -3.93 -3.25
CA GLY A 174 0.43 -3.36 -3.39
C GLY A 174 -0.53 -4.19 -4.24
N ASN A 175 -0.02 -4.87 -5.28
CA ASN A 175 -0.82 -5.76 -6.13
C ASN A 175 -1.30 -7.04 -5.40
N THR A 176 -0.74 -7.37 -4.23
CA THR A 176 -1.18 -8.49 -3.38
C THR A 176 -2.30 -8.08 -2.40
N ILE A 177 -2.71 -6.81 -2.43
CA ILE A 177 -3.72 -6.23 -1.53
C ILE A 177 -4.92 -5.76 -2.36
N THR A 178 -6.10 -6.24 -2.00
CA THR A 178 -7.37 -5.78 -2.57
C THR A 178 -8.25 -5.16 -1.48
N VAL A 179 -8.79 -3.98 -1.74
CA VAL A 179 -9.82 -3.33 -0.94
C VAL A 179 -11.18 -3.49 -1.62
N LEU A 180 -12.07 -4.24 -0.99
CA LEU A 180 -13.42 -4.49 -1.48
C LEU A 180 -14.43 -3.63 -0.73
N CYS A 181 -15.45 -3.19 -1.46
CA CYS A 181 -16.62 -2.56 -0.87
C CYS A 181 -17.91 -2.92 -1.61
N PRO A 182 -19.09 -2.78 -1.00
CA PRO A 182 -20.35 -3.07 -1.68
C PRO A 182 -20.85 -1.92 -2.57
N TYR A 183 -20.28 -0.72 -2.45
CA TYR A 183 -20.85 0.51 -3.03
C TYR A 183 -19.84 1.22 -3.93
N LEU A 184 -20.23 1.52 -5.17
CA LEU A 184 -19.37 2.24 -6.12
C LEU A 184 -18.93 3.61 -5.60
N GLY A 185 -19.83 4.29 -4.87
CA GLY A 185 -19.52 5.54 -4.18
C GLY A 185 -18.35 5.40 -3.20
N GLN A 186 -18.31 4.34 -2.41
CA GLN A 186 -17.21 4.04 -1.48
C GLN A 186 -15.92 3.71 -2.25
N SER A 187 -16.02 2.93 -3.34
CA SER A 187 -14.87 2.63 -4.21
C SER A 187 -14.22 3.88 -4.77
N HIS A 188 -15.01 4.83 -5.30
CA HIS A 188 -14.49 6.11 -5.79
C HIS A 188 -13.89 6.97 -4.68
N LEU A 189 -14.55 7.03 -3.51
CA LEU A 189 -14.00 7.74 -2.35
C LEU A 189 -12.64 7.19 -1.93
N MET A 190 -12.48 5.87 -1.88
CA MET A 190 -11.21 5.23 -1.57
C MET A 190 -10.15 5.48 -2.66
N ALA A 191 -10.53 5.53 -3.93
CA ALA A 191 -9.64 5.90 -5.04
C ALA A 191 -9.16 7.37 -4.96
N ASP A 192 -9.99 8.28 -4.46
CA ASP A 192 -9.59 9.67 -4.20
C ASP A 192 -8.65 9.76 -2.99
N LEU A 193 -8.98 9.08 -1.89
CA LEU A 193 -8.18 9.08 -0.66
C LEU A 193 -6.82 8.42 -0.85
N ILE A 194 -6.72 7.34 -1.64
CA ILE A 194 -5.44 6.70 -1.93
C ILE A 194 -4.52 7.62 -2.74
N SER A 195 -5.07 8.50 -3.60
CA SER A 195 -4.29 9.50 -4.33
C SER A 195 -3.66 10.53 -3.39
N VAL A 196 -4.33 10.87 -2.29
CA VAL A 196 -3.77 11.71 -1.22
C VAL A 196 -2.65 10.97 -0.47
N LEU A 197 -2.84 9.69 -0.14
CA LEU A 197 -1.81 8.86 0.50
C LEU A 197 -0.56 8.71 -0.39
N VAL A 198 -0.74 8.47 -1.69
CA VAL A 198 0.34 8.44 -2.68
C VAL A 198 1.15 9.75 -2.69
N SER A 199 0.48 10.89 -2.53
CA SER A 199 1.14 12.20 -2.50
C SER A 199 1.95 12.40 -1.22
N LYS A 200 1.47 11.89 -0.08
CA LYS A 200 2.19 11.92 1.20
C LYS A 200 3.40 10.97 1.22
N HIS A 201 3.25 9.78 0.64
CA HIS A 201 4.28 8.74 0.62
C HIS A 201 4.85 8.54 -0.80
N SER A 202 5.50 9.58 -1.32
CA SER A 202 6.02 9.58 -2.71
C SER A 202 6.95 8.40 -3.03
N ASN A 203 7.73 7.92 -2.04
CA ASN A 203 8.59 6.73 -2.15
C ASN A 203 7.81 5.41 -2.31
N LEU A 204 6.55 5.35 -1.88
CA LEU A 204 5.67 4.18 -1.96
C LEU A 204 4.65 4.27 -3.09
N GLN A 205 4.69 5.33 -3.90
CA GLN A 205 3.76 5.56 -5.01
C GLN A 205 3.47 4.31 -5.87
N PRO A 206 4.46 3.54 -6.37
CA PRO A 206 4.14 2.39 -7.22
C PRO A 206 3.37 1.31 -6.47
N GLN A 207 3.69 1.08 -5.19
CA GLN A 207 3.00 0.08 -4.37
C GLN A 207 1.58 0.54 -4.05
N LEU A 208 1.40 1.77 -3.58
CA LEU A 208 0.07 2.29 -3.22
C LEU A 208 -0.86 2.37 -4.44
N LYS A 209 -0.37 2.73 -5.63
CA LYS A 209 -1.17 2.74 -6.85
C LYS A 209 -1.59 1.35 -7.33
N ASN A 210 -0.84 0.31 -6.95
CA ASN A 210 -1.13 -1.07 -7.34
C ASN A 210 -2.13 -1.76 -6.41
N ILE A 211 -2.53 -1.13 -5.30
CA ILE A 211 -3.62 -1.63 -4.46
C ILE A 211 -4.90 -1.63 -5.28
N HIS A 212 -5.52 -2.80 -5.42
CA HIS A 212 -6.74 -2.93 -6.18
C HIS A 212 -7.94 -2.49 -5.34
N ILE A 213 -8.69 -1.49 -5.82
CA ILE A 213 -9.89 -0.98 -5.15
C ILE A 213 -11.08 -1.16 -6.09
N CYS A 214 -12.04 -1.98 -5.70
CA CYS A 214 -13.21 -2.25 -6.52
C CYS A 214 -14.42 -2.67 -5.69
N THR A 215 -15.57 -2.82 -6.35
CA THR A 215 -16.75 -3.38 -5.69
C THR A 215 -16.70 -4.91 -5.63
N VAL A 216 -17.48 -5.50 -4.71
CA VAL A 216 -17.65 -6.96 -4.62
C VAL A 216 -18.15 -7.55 -5.94
N ASP A 217 -19.08 -6.87 -6.62
CA ASP A 217 -19.64 -7.33 -7.90
C ASP A 217 -18.58 -7.29 -9.03
N GLN A 218 -17.64 -6.34 -8.99
CA GLN A 218 -16.55 -6.24 -9.97
C GLN A 218 -15.40 -7.24 -9.72
N TYR A 219 -15.33 -7.85 -8.54
CA TYR A 219 -14.24 -8.74 -8.12
C TYR A 219 -14.60 -10.22 -8.17
N GLN A 220 -15.64 -10.58 -8.92
CA GLN A 220 -15.98 -11.97 -9.14
C GLN A 220 -14.88 -12.66 -9.96
N GLY A 221 -14.67 -13.95 -9.70
CA GLY A 221 -13.59 -14.73 -10.34
C GLY A 221 -12.20 -14.45 -9.74
N ASP A 222 -11.94 -13.22 -9.31
CA ASP A 222 -10.66 -12.80 -8.75
C ASP A 222 -10.45 -13.24 -7.29
N GLU A 223 -9.19 -13.20 -6.88
CA GLU A 223 -8.68 -13.55 -5.55
C GLU A 223 -7.40 -12.76 -5.26
N ASN A 224 -7.04 -12.59 -3.99
CA ASN A 224 -5.76 -11.95 -3.62
C ASN A 224 -5.21 -12.47 -2.29
N GLU A 225 -3.94 -12.17 -2.02
CA GLU A 225 -3.29 -12.58 -0.78
C GLU A 225 -3.97 -11.95 0.45
N ILE A 226 -4.18 -10.62 0.41
CA ILE A 226 -4.80 -9.84 1.48
C ILE A 226 -6.04 -9.14 0.94
N VAL A 227 -7.17 -9.34 1.61
CA VAL A 227 -8.43 -8.67 1.28
C VAL A 227 -8.92 -7.85 2.47
N LEU A 228 -9.13 -6.56 2.23
CA LEU A 228 -9.72 -5.63 3.18
C LEU A 228 -11.16 -5.31 2.73
N LEU A 229 -12.15 -5.70 3.52
CA LEU A 229 -13.56 -5.53 3.20
C LEU A 229 -14.15 -4.36 3.99
N SER A 230 -14.42 -3.24 3.32
CA SER A 230 -15.16 -2.10 3.85
C SER A 230 -16.67 -2.32 3.68
N LEU A 231 -17.42 -2.48 4.77
CA LEU A 231 -18.87 -2.69 4.73
C LEU A 231 -19.67 -1.40 4.42
N THR A 232 -19.07 -0.23 4.60
CA THR A 232 -19.57 1.13 4.32
C THR A 232 -20.74 1.58 5.19
N ARG A 233 -21.70 0.69 5.47
CA ARG A 233 -22.95 1.04 6.14
C ARG A 233 -22.73 1.27 7.63
N GLY A 234 -23.03 2.49 8.07
CA GLY A 234 -23.10 2.88 9.47
C GLY A 234 -24.27 3.84 9.66
N ASN A 235 -25.41 3.36 10.15
CA ASN A 235 -26.59 4.21 10.33
C ASN A 235 -27.48 3.73 11.48
N ALA A 236 -28.18 4.69 12.11
CA ALA A 236 -29.02 4.43 13.28
C ALA A 236 -30.26 3.56 12.96
N GLN A 237 -30.69 3.56 11.71
CA GLN A 237 -31.85 2.79 11.25
C GLN A 237 -31.55 1.30 11.03
N GLY A 238 -30.27 0.88 11.09
CA GLY A 238 -29.88 -0.51 10.83
C GLY A 238 -30.10 -0.95 9.37
N ASN A 239 -30.16 0.00 8.44
CA ASN A 239 -30.30 -0.31 7.03
C ASN A 239 -28.96 -0.81 6.50
N ILE A 240 -28.91 -2.08 6.07
CA ILE A 240 -27.68 -2.67 5.51
C ILE A 240 -27.67 -2.78 3.98
N GLY A 241 -28.82 -2.56 3.33
CA GLY A 241 -28.93 -2.46 1.87
C GLY A 241 -28.31 -3.64 1.13
N PHE A 242 -27.25 -3.39 0.35
CA PHE A 242 -26.56 -4.39 -0.48
C PHE A 242 -26.03 -5.58 0.33
N LEU A 243 -25.66 -5.34 1.60
CA LEU A 243 -25.18 -6.38 2.52
C LEU A 243 -26.28 -7.39 2.93
N LYS A 244 -27.56 -7.15 2.59
CA LYS A 244 -28.65 -8.13 2.80
C LYS A 244 -28.45 -9.40 1.96
N SER A 245 -27.74 -9.30 0.82
CA SER A 245 -27.54 -10.44 -0.09
C SER A 245 -26.48 -11.42 0.45
N PRO A 246 -26.86 -12.67 0.77
CA PRO A 246 -25.89 -13.66 1.25
C PRO A 246 -24.96 -14.14 0.13
N ASN A 247 -25.36 -14.01 -1.13
CA ASN A 247 -24.56 -14.33 -2.30
C ASN A 247 -23.37 -13.37 -2.44
N ARG A 248 -23.59 -12.07 -2.22
CA ARG A 248 -22.53 -11.05 -2.20
C ARG A 248 -21.63 -11.17 -0.99
N LEU A 249 -22.20 -11.48 0.18
CA LEU A 249 -21.38 -11.76 1.37
C LEU A 249 -20.47 -12.98 1.16
N CYS A 250 -20.98 -14.03 0.52
CA CYS A 250 -20.18 -15.19 0.11
C CYS A 250 -19.00 -14.79 -0.76
N VAL A 251 -19.26 -14.00 -1.81
CA VAL A 251 -18.21 -13.47 -2.68
C VAL A 251 -17.22 -12.66 -1.86
N ALA A 252 -17.65 -11.71 -1.03
CA ALA A 252 -16.75 -10.84 -0.28
C ALA A 252 -15.82 -11.58 0.70
N LEU A 253 -16.32 -12.62 1.37
CA LEU A 253 -15.55 -13.40 2.35
C LEU A 253 -14.65 -14.48 1.73
N SER A 254 -14.78 -14.75 0.42
CA SER A 254 -14.13 -15.88 -0.26
C SER A 254 -12.95 -15.51 -1.17
N ARG A 255 -12.44 -14.28 -1.07
CA ARG A 255 -11.43 -13.72 -1.99
C ARG A 255 -10.01 -13.73 -1.43
N ALA A 256 -9.84 -13.91 -0.13
CA ALA A 256 -8.54 -13.86 0.54
C ALA A 256 -7.84 -15.22 0.54
N HIS A 257 -6.53 -15.23 0.29
CA HIS A 257 -5.68 -16.41 0.55
C HIS A 257 -5.16 -16.42 1.98
N SER A 258 -4.47 -15.34 2.39
CA SER A 258 -3.62 -15.30 3.59
C SER A 258 -4.15 -14.36 4.68
N GLY A 259 -4.81 -13.26 4.30
CA GLY A 259 -5.32 -12.25 5.24
C GLY A 259 -6.72 -11.74 4.89
N LEU A 260 -7.67 -11.84 5.81
CA LEU A 260 -9.05 -11.34 5.65
C LEU A 260 -9.43 -10.36 6.76
N TYR A 261 -9.56 -9.09 6.43
CA TYR A 261 -9.90 -8.05 7.40
C TYR A 261 -11.22 -7.39 7.02
N VAL A 262 -12.22 -7.51 7.88
CA VAL A 262 -13.55 -6.92 7.69
C VAL A 262 -13.65 -5.67 8.56
N ILE A 263 -13.94 -4.52 7.95
CA ILE A 263 -14.07 -3.23 8.64
C ILE A 263 -15.50 -2.76 8.46
N GLY A 264 -16.20 -2.49 9.55
CA GLY A 264 -17.56 -2.02 9.46
C GLY A 264 -18.23 -1.78 10.80
N ASN A 265 -19.49 -1.33 10.73
CA ASN A 265 -20.32 -1.07 11.91
C ASN A 265 -21.21 -2.29 12.19
N SER A 266 -20.78 -3.15 13.11
CA SER A 266 -21.52 -4.36 13.51
C SER A 266 -22.90 -4.02 14.10
N GLY A 267 -23.03 -2.89 14.79
CA GLY A 267 -24.31 -2.41 15.34
C GLY A 267 -25.34 -2.18 14.24
N THR A 268 -24.94 -1.63 13.09
CA THR A 268 -25.84 -1.45 11.93
C THR A 268 -26.27 -2.78 11.34
N ILE A 269 -25.41 -3.81 11.39
CA ILE A 269 -25.71 -5.14 10.87
C ILE A 269 -26.65 -5.90 11.81
N VAL A 270 -26.33 -5.92 13.10
CA VAL A 270 -27.08 -6.68 14.11
C VAL A 270 -28.43 -6.04 14.41
N ASN A 271 -28.49 -4.71 14.52
CA ASN A 271 -29.72 -3.98 14.83
C ASN A 271 -30.60 -3.71 13.60
N GLY A 272 -30.15 -4.11 12.41
CA GLY A 272 -30.90 -3.95 11.18
C GLY A 272 -32.16 -4.79 11.10
N GLU A 273 -32.95 -4.55 10.04
CA GLU A 273 -34.08 -5.41 9.66
C GLU A 273 -33.57 -6.83 9.38
N LYS A 274 -33.48 -7.66 10.43
CA LYS A 274 -33.05 -9.06 10.45
C LYS A 274 -31.70 -9.29 9.75
N PRO A 275 -30.57 -9.29 10.48
CA PRO A 275 -29.32 -9.82 9.93
C PRO A 275 -29.59 -11.24 9.42
N GLY A 276 -29.31 -11.48 8.14
CA GLY A 276 -29.48 -12.81 7.55
C GLY A 276 -28.66 -13.85 8.34
N PRO A 277 -29.07 -15.14 8.34
CA PRO A 277 -28.40 -16.19 9.11
C PRO A 277 -26.88 -16.25 8.88
N MET A 278 -26.44 -15.94 7.65
CA MET A 278 -25.02 -15.88 7.31
C MET A 278 -24.26 -14.79 8.06
N TRP A 279 -24.82 -13.59 8.21
CA TRP A 279 -24.20 -12.51 8.98
C TRP A 279 -24.10 -12.86 10.47
N GLN A 280 -25.15 -13.48 11.03
CA GLN A 280 -25.14 -13.94 12.41
C GLN A 280 -24.03 -14.94 12.65
N ASN A 281 -23.91 -15.96 11.78
CA ASN A 281 -22.84 -16.96 11.84
C ASN A 281 -21.46 -16.33 11.66
N THR A 282 -21.32 -15.39 10.73
CA THR A 282 -20.06 -14.69 10.45
C THR A 282 -19.59 -13.90 11.69
N ILE A 283 -20.44 -13.04 12.24
CA ILE A 283 -20.10 -12.24 13.43
C ILE A 283 -19.84 -13.15 14.64
N GLN A 284 -20.65 -14.19 14.83
CA GLN A 284 -20.45 -15.13 15.92
C GLN A 284 -19.11 -15.86 15.79
N HIS A 285 -18.74 -16.30 14.59
CA HIS A 285 -17.45 -16.94 14.33
C HIS A 285 -16.26 -16.01 14.64
N PHE A 286 -16.32 -14.74 14.23
CA PHE A 286 -15.29 -13.77 14.59
C PHE A 286 -15.19 -13.57 16.12
N LYS A 287 -16.32 -13.58 16.83
CA LYS A 287 -16.34 -13.47 18.30
C LYS A 287 -15.76 -14.72 18.97
N ASP A 288 -16.19 -15.91 18.56
CA ASP A 288 -15.75 -17.18 19.14
C ASP A 288 -14.24 -17.44 18.96
N THR A 289 -13.67 -16.92 17.87
CA THR A 289 -12.24 -17.02 17.57
C THR A 289 -11.39 -15.89 18.16
N GLY A 290 -12.00 -14.97 18.92
CA GLY A 290 -11.31 -13.79 19.48
C GLY A 290 -10.78 -12.83 18.41
N CYS A 291 -11.41 -12.82 17.24
CA CYS A 291 -11.06 -12.02 16.06
C CYS A 291 -12.10 -10.92 15.80
N PHE A 292 -12.75 -10.41 16.86
CA PHE A 292 -13.76 -9.35 16.80
C PHE A 292 -13.45 -8.28 17.83
N GLY A 293 -13.42 -7.01 17.43
CA GLY A 293 -13.25 -5.90 18.36
C GLY A 293 -13.03 -4.56 17.68
N ASN A 294 -12.87 -3.51 18.48
CA ASN A 294 -12.66 -2.14 17.96
C ASN A 294 -11.21 -1.86 17.58
N GLU A 295 -10.30 -2.76 17.95
CA GLU A 295 -8.87 -2.63 17.69
C GLU A 295 -8.30 -3.99 17.27
N ILE A 296 -7.45 -3.99 16.25
CA ILE A 296 -6.62 -5.13 15.86
C ILE A 296 -5.18 -4.88 16.33
N SER A 297 -4.52 -5.91 16.85
CA SER A 297 -3.10 -5.82 17.20
C SER A 297 -2.22 -5.99 15.97
N LEU A 298 -1.54 -4.91 15.57
CA LEU A 298 -0.49 -4.89 14.55
C LEU A 298 0.85 -5.25 15.22
N CYS A 299 1.69 -6.02 14.54
CA CYS A 299 2.94 -6.51 15.09
C CYS A 299 4.12 -6.01 14.26
N CYS A 300 5.25 -5.73 14.91
CA CYS A 300 6.49 -5.50 14.17
C CYS A 300 6.97 -6.83 13.55
N PRO A 301 7.13 -6.93 12.21
CA PRO A 301 7.53 -8.20 11.57
C PRO A 301 8.87 -8.74 12.05
N ARG A 302 9.76 -7.85 12.50
CA ARG A 302 11.08 -8.21 13.01
C ARG A 302 11.10 -8.49 14.52
N HIS A 303 10.12 -7.97 15.24
CA HIS A 303 10.01 -8.08 16.69
C HIS A 303 8.54 -8.33 17.07
N PRO A 304 8.03 -9.56 16.87
CA PRO A 304 6.60 -9.86 17.02
C PRO A 304 6.03 -9.56 18.41
N THR A 305 6.88 -9.45 19.44
CA THR A 305 6.51 -9.06 20.80
C THR A 305 6.16 -7.58 20.95
N SER A 306 6.53 -6.74 19.98
CA SER A 306 6.11 -5.35 19.92
C SER A 306 4.79 -5.28 19.15
N GLU A 307 3.75 -4.85 19.85
CA GLU A 307 2.39 -4.73 19.33
C GLU A 307 1.87 -3.29 19.40
N LEU A 308 1.02 -2.92 18.44
CA LEU A 308 0.31 -1.66 18.38
C LEU A 308 -1.18 -1.92 18.15
N SER A 309 -2.02 -1.40 19.04
CA SER A 309 -3.48 -1.40 18.84
C SER A 309 -3.85 -0.45 17.70
N PHE A 310 -4.48 -0.99 16.66
CA PHE A 310 -4.98 -0.24 15.52
C PHE A 310 -6.51 -0.27 15.46
N GLY A 311 -7.12 0.92 15.49
CA GLY A 311 -8.57 1.12 15.39
C GLY A 311 -8.91 2.56 14.99
N PRO A 312 -10.18 2.96 15.13
CA PRO A 312 -10.66 4.27 14.67
C PRO A 312 -9.93 5.48 15.26
N SER A 313 -9.36 5.35 16.46
CA SER A 313 -8.68 6.43 17.19
C SER A 313 -7.16 6.38 17.10
N THR A 314 -6.59 5.44 16.33
CA THR A 314 -5.13 5.25 16.28
C THR A 314 -4.46 6.38 15.50
N ASP A 315 -3.43 6.98 16.10
CA ASP A 315 -2.54 7.90 15.39
C ASP A 315 -1.64 7.11 14.43
N THR A 316 -1.88 7.26 13.13
CA THR A 316 -1.17 6.53 12.07
C THR A 316 0.18 7.15 11.71
N SER A 317 0.53 8.31 12.27
CA SER A 317 1.88 8.89 12.09
C SER A 317 2.99 7.99 12.65
N VAL A 318 2.64 7.10 13.59
CA VAL A 318 3.55 6.09 14.16
C VAL A 318 3.97 5.02 13.16
N PHE A 319 3.23 4.84 12.06
CA PHE A 319 3.56 3.84 11.05
C PHE A 319 4.87 4.16 10.34
N GLU A 320 5.16 5.44 10.09
CA GLU A 320 6.40 5.86 9.43
C GLU A 320 7.60 5.91 10.39
N THR A 321 7.35 6.40 11.60
CA THR A 321 8.41 6.59 12.62
C THR A 321 8.80 5.26 13.29
N GLY A 322 7.91 4.27 13.24
CA GLY A 322 8.04 2.99 13.91
C GLY A 322 7.51 3.06 15.34
N PHE A 323 6.68 2.11 15.73
CA PHE A 323 6.20 1.97 17.11
C PHE A 323 7.06 1.02 17.96
N CYS A 324 7.97 0.26 17.33
CA CYS A 324 8.76 -0.77 17.98
C CYS A 324 9.99 -0.17 18.67
N ASP A 325 10.15 -0.45 19.96
CA ASP A 325 11.25 0.12 20.77
C ASP A 325 12.60 -0.60 20.62
N HIS A 326 12.63 -1.73 19.92
CA HIS A 326 13.88 -2.44 19.63
C HIS A 326 14.76 -1.65 18.65
N PRO A 327 16.09 -1.82 18.71
CA PRO A 327 17.00 -1.21 17.72
C PRO A 327 16.73 -1.75 16.31
N CYS A 328 16.87 -0.89 15.29
CA CYS A 328 16.64 -1.31 13.91
C CYS A 328 17.67 -2.33 13.42
N ASN A 329 18.96 -2.13 13.70
CA ASN A 329 20.06 -3.01 13.28
C ASN A 329 20.18 -3.29 11.76
N PHE A 330 19.44 -2.57 10.91
CA PHE A 330 19.56 -2.70 9.47
C PHE A 330 20.92 -2.20 8.98
N ILE A 331 21.61 -2.97 8.14
CA ILE A 331 22.91 -2.60 7.58
C ILE A 331 22.68 -1.93 6.22
N LYS A 332 23.04 -0.65 6.11
CA LYS A 332 22.93 0.13 4.86
C LYS A 332 24.00 -0.32 3.85
N GLU A 333 23.86 0.07 2.58
CA GLU A 333 24.88 -0.24 1.55
C GLU A 333 26.27 0.34 1.88
N CYS A 334 26.33 1.43 2.65
CA CYS A 334 27.58 1.98 3.17
C CYS A 334 28.17 1.21 4.38
N ASN A 335 27.65 0.02 4.69
CA ASN A 335 28.01 -0.85 5.82
C ASN A 335 27.81 -0.27 7.23
N HIS A 336 27.12 0.88 7.34
CA HIS A 336 26.73 1.43 8.64
C HIS A 336 25.38 0.88 9.09
N ILE A 337 25.24 0.68 10.40
CA ILE A 337 24.01 0.22 11.02
C ILE A 337 23.05 1.40 11.19
N CYS A 338 21.76 1.19 10.93
CA CYS A 338 20.73 2.19 11.18
C CYS A 338 20.64 2.51 12.69
N PRO A 339 20.87 3.78 13.12
CA PRO A 339 20.88 4.15 14.54
C PRO A 339 19.48 4.36 15.13
N ARG A 340 18.43 4.20 14.32
CA ARG A 340 17.04 4.41 14.73
C ARG A 340 16.48 3.18 15.45
N ARG A 341 15.36 3.38 16.15
CA ARG A 341 14.47 2.30 16.58
C ARG A 341 13.88 1.57 15.38
N CYS A 342 13.34 0.38 15.61
CA CYS A 342 12.81 -0.48 14.57
C CYS A 342 11.62 0.20 13.88
N HIS A 343 11.77 0.43 12.58
CA HIS A 343 10.78 1.06 11.71
C HIS A 343 10.65 0.24 10.41
N PRO A 344 9.65 0.54 9.55
CA PRO A 344 9.47 -0.13 8.27
C PRO A 344 10.73 -0.17 7.41
N LEU A 345 10.96 -1.29 6.71
CA LEU A 345 12.17 -1.48 5.88
C LEU A 345 12.19 -0.55 4.67
N VAL A 346 11.02 -0.23 4.12
CA VAL A 346 10.84 0.74 3.01
C VAL A 346 11.13 2.20 3.39
N SER A 347 11.56 2.44 4.63
CA SER A 347 11.88 3.78 5.11
C SER A 347 13.16 4.34 4.48
N GLU A 348 13.11 5.62 4.14
CA GLU A 348 14.24 6.41 3.63
C GLU A 348 15.47 6.45 4.55
N TYR A 349 15.32 6.13 5.84
CA TYR A 349 16.46 6.06 6.77
C TYR A 349 17.44 4.93 6.44
N HIS A 350 17.01 3.91 5.70
CA HIS A 350 17.86 2.82 5.22
C HIS A 350 18.69 3.18 3.98
N ASP A 351 18.48 4.35 3.37
CA ASP A 351 19.30 4.87 2.29
C ASP A 351 20.67 5.37 2.80
N SER A 352 21.75 4.88 2.19
CA SER A 352 23.13 5.31 2.45
C SER A 352 23.34 6.82 2.26
N LYS A 353 22.56 7.46 1.38
CA LYS A 353 22.56 8.92 1.15
C LYS A 353 22.07 9.71 2.37
N ARG A 354 21.42 9.05 3.33
CA ARG A 354 20.99 9.63 4.60
C ARG A 354 21.80 9.13 5.79
N CYS A 355 22.94 8.48 5.56
CA CYS A 355 23.83 8.05 6.62
C CYS A 355 24.49 9.25 7.32
N THR A 356 24.32 9.31 8.65
CA THR A 356 24.87 10.36 9.52
C THR A 356 26.12 9.94 10.28
N GLU A 357 26.63 8.73 10.05
CA GLU A 357 27.86 8.25 10.67
C GLU A 357 29.07 9.07 10.20
N MET A 358 29.97 9.37 11.13
CA MET A 358 31.23 10.06 10.87
C MET A 358 32.28 9.05 10.42
N VAL A 359 32.90 9.30 9.27
CA VAL A 359 33.93 8.45 8.67
C VAL A 359 35.21 9.23 8.44
N ILE A 360 36.34 8.54 8.57
CA ILE A 360 37.65 9.07 8.22
C ILE A 360 37.97 8.65 6.78
N GLU A 361 38.09 9.62 5.88
CA GLU A 361 38.41 9.38 4.47
C GLU A 361 39.67 10.14 4.06
N THR A 362 40.47 9.55 3.17
CA THR A 362 41.68 10.19 2.65
C THR A 362 41.34 10.93 1.36
N LEU A 363 41.48 12.26 1.36
CA LEU A 363 41.25 13.09 0.18
C LEU A 363 42.32 12.86 -0.90
N PRO A 364 42.08 13.26 -2.17
CA PRO A 364 43.09 13.19 -3.24
C PRO A 364 44.40 13.91 -2.92
N CYS A 365 44.36 14.92 -2.03
CA CYS A 365 45.56 15.61 -1.52
C CYS A 365 46.35 14.80 -0.46
N GLY A 366 45.97 13.55 -0.17
CA GLY A 366 46.61 12.67 0.80
C GLY A 366 46.23 12.90 2.27
N HIS A 367 45.43 13.94 2.58
CA HIS A 367 45.03 14.25 3.95
C HIS A 367 43.80 13.46 4.37
N LYS A 368 43.84 12.91 5.60
CA LYS A 368 42.69 12.28 6.25
C LYS A 368 41.78 13.35 6.84
N ILE A 369 40.49 13.26 6.57
CA ILE A 369 39.47 14.15 7.11
C ILE A 369 38.36 13.34 7.76
N GLU A 370 37.71 13.93 8.74
CA GLU A 370 36.47 13.41 9.30
C GLU A 370 35.29 14.07 8.57
N LYS A 371 34.36 13.26 8.06
CA LYS A 371 33.14 13.76 7.38
C LYS A 371 31.96 12.82 7.61
N LEU A 372 30.76 13.28 7.31
CA LEU A 372 29.60 12.40 7.24
C LEU A 372 29.75 11.40 6.08
N CYS A 373 29.36 10.15 6.32
CA CYS A 373 29.40 9.08 5.33
C CYS A 373 28.69 9.45 4.02
N ASN A 374 27.53 10.11 4.11
CA ASN A 374 26.76 10.51 2.94
C ASN A 374 27.33 11.72 2.17
N PHE A 375 28.33 12.40 2.75
CA PHE A 375 28.89 13.60 2.13
C PHE A 375 30.01 13.21 1.15
N PRO A 376 29.94 13.63 -0.12
CA PRO A 376 30.96 13.25 -1.12
C PRO A 376 32.31 13.91 -0.81
N ALA A 377 33.38 13.10 -0.82
CA ALA A 377 34.74 13.56 -0.51
C ALA A 377 35.21 14.70 -1.44
N GLU A 378 34.82 14.66 -2.71
CA GLU A 378 35.14 15.67 -3.73
C GLU A 378 34.69 17.09 -3.37
N LYS A 379 33.61 17.21 -2.59
CA LYS A 379 33.07 18.51 -2.17
C LYS A 379 33.69 19.02 -0.87
N VAL A 380 34.52 18.22 -0.21
CA VAL A 380 35.14 18.64 1.06
C VAL A 380 36.36 19.51 0.79
N LYS A 381 36.32 20.75 1.30
CA LYS A 381 37.47 21.64 1.31
C LYS A 381 38.46 21.20 2.38
N CYS A 382 39.61 20.68 1.96
CA CYS A 382 40.67 20.29 2.89
C CYS A 382 41.20 21.50 3.69
N LYS A 383 41.07 21.45 5.01
CA LYS A 383 41.56 22.47 5.96
C LYS A 383 42.94 22.14 6.55
N ALA A 384 43.57 21.04 6.15
CA ALA A 384 44.90 20.69 6.62
C ALA A 384 45.91 21.80 6.27
N SER A 385 46.82 22.10 7.17
CA SER A 385 47.85 23.13 6.96
C SER A 385 48.93 22.60 6.04
N CYS A 386 49.16 23.28 4.92
CA CYS A 386 50.18 22.97 3.92
C CYS A 386 51.16 24.15 3.79
N ALA A 387 52.45 23.84 3.76
CA ALA A 387 53.49 24.82 3.47
C ALA A 387 53.57 25.04 1.95
N LYS A 388 53.32 26.28 1.48
CA LYS A 388 53.45 26.66 0.08
C LYS A 388 54.61 27.65 -0.11
N LEU A 389 55.50 27.33 -1.03
CA LEU A 389 56.56 28.24 -1.48
C LEU A 389 55.98 29.29 -2.42
N LEU A 390 56.10 30.57 -2.05
CA LEU A 390 55.65 31.71 -2.86
C LEU A 390 56.71 32.06 -3.92
N LYS A 391 56.31 32.79 -4.98
CA LYS A 391 57.22 33.24 -6.07
C LYS A 391 58.42 34.05 -5.57
N CYS A 392 58.29 34.70 -4.40
CA CYS A 392 59.37 35.45 -3.76
C CYS A 392 60.36 34.60 -2.94
N GLY A 393 60.17 33.28 -2.86
CA GLY A 393 61.02 32.35 -2.10
C GLY A 393 60.61 32.13 -0.64
N HIS A 394 59.61 32.87 -0.12
CA HIS A 394 59.09 32.67 1.24
C HIS A 394 58.07 31.52 1.30
N THR A 395 58.04 30.81 2.43
CA THR A 395 57.07 29.73 2.67
C THR A 395 55.92 30.23 3.54
N LYS A 396 54.68 30.12 3.06
CA LYS A 396 53.47 30.48 3.79
C LYS A 396 52.67 29.22 4.13
N THR A 397 52.23 29.08 5.38
CA THR A 397 51.31 28.02 5.80
C THR A 397 49.88 28.44 5.44
N ILE A 398 49.21 27.63 4.62
CA ILE A 398 47.85 27.88 4.13
C ILE A 398 47.02 26.60 4.22
N ALA A 399 45.69 26.72 4.15
CA ALA A 399 44.85 25.53 4.06
C ALA A 399 45.08 24.82 2.72
N CYS A 400 45.10 23.49 2.72
CA CYS A 400 45.38 22.67 1.54
C CYS A 400 44.50 23.01 0.33
N HIS A 401 43.20 23.29 0.52
CA HIS A 401 42.32 23.70 -0.58
C HIS A 401 42.67 25.07 -1.20
N GLN A 402 43.47 25.89 -0.52
CA GLN A 402 43.97 27.19 -1.01
C GLN A 402 45.33 27.05 -1.70
N SER A 403 45.94 25.87 -1.70
CA SER A 403 47.26 25.63 -2.27
C SER A 403 47.34 25.88 -3.79
N SER A 404 46.23 25.79 -4.51
CA SER A 404 46.14 26.12 -5.94
C SER A 404 45.95 27.62 -6.22
N GLN A 405 45.72 28.47 -5.21
CA GLN A 405 45.53 29.91 -5.43
C GLN A 405 46.86 30.57 -5.86
N GLU A 406 46.88 31.21 -7.02
CA GLU A 406 48.08 31.88 -7.57
C GLU A 406 48.35 33.26 -6.93
N ASN A 407 47.31 33.90 -6.39
CA ASN A 407 47.36 35.30 -5.92
C ASN A 407 47.62 35.43 -4.40
N LEU A 408 48.40 34.52 -3.82
CA LEU A 408 48.73 34.60 -2.39
C LEU A 408 49.78 35.69 -2.14
N ARG A 409 49.39 36.74 -1.43
CA ARG A 409 50.30 37.81 -1.03
C ARG A 409 51.24 37.34 0.08
N CYS A 410 52.51 37.68 -0.08
CA CYS A 410 53.56 37.43 0.89
C CYS A 410 53.53 38.53 1.97
N GLU A 411 53.34 38.15 3.23
CA GLU A 411 53.32 39.08 4.38
C GLU A 411 54.69 39.20 5.07
N PHE A 412 55.70 38.46 4.62
CA PHE A 412 57.06 38.60 5.13
C PHE A 412 57.62 40.02 4.86
N PRO A 413 58.44 40.58 5.76
CA PRO A 413 59.06 41.89 5.58
C PRO A 413 59.81 41.98 4.25
N CYS A 414 59.70 43.13 3.58
CA CYS A 414 60.46 43.35 2.35
C CYS A 414 61.95 43.53 2.67
N THR A 415 62.82 42.82 1.94
CA THR A 415 64.29 42.91 2.10
C THR A 415 64.96 43.88 1.11
N ILE A 416 64.17 44.62 0.32
CA ILE A 416 64.67 45.58 -0.67
C ILE A 416 64.83 46.95 -0.03
N ASN A 417 65.96 47.62 -0.32
CA ASN A 417 66.12 49.04 -0.03
C ASN A 417 65.47 49.88 -1.14
N LEU A 418 64.74 50.92 -0.74
CA LEU A 418 64.16 51.92 -1.63
C LEU A 418 65.26 52.69 -2.37
N SER A 419 64.91 53.44 -3.42
CA SER A 419 65.87 54.27 -4.17
C SER A 419 66.54 55.36 -3.30
N CYS A 420 65.95 55.71 -2.15
CA CYS A 420 66.56 56.58 -1.14
C CYS A 420 67.60 55.89 -0.25
N GLY A 421 67.86 54.59 -0.42
CA GLY A 421 68.84 53.80 0.34
C GLY A 421 68.33 53.15 1.62
N HIS A 422 67.11 53.46 2.07
CA HIS A 422 66.50 52.91 3.29
C HIS A 422 65.72 51.61 3.07
N PRO A 423 65.62 50.71 4.06
CA PRO A 423 64.84 49.48 3.96
C PRO A 423 63.35 49.76 3.76
N CYS A 424 62.70 49.02 2.85
CA CYS A 424 61.28 49.16 2.57
C CYS A 424 60.41 48.81 3.80
N PRO A 425 59.49 49.69 4.24
CA PRO A 425 58.65 49.43 5.40
C PRO A 425 57.49 48.44 5.13
N GLY A 426 57.17 48.19 3.85
CA GLY A 426 56.11 47.27 3.45
C GLY A 426 56.49 45.79 3.45
N THR A 427 55.53 44.96 3.03
CA THR A 427 55.73 43.51 2.89
C THR A 427 56.18 43.10 1.50
N CYS A 428 56.80 41.93 1.39
CA CYS A 428 57.33 41.39 0.13
C CYS A 428 56.25 41.24 -0.96
N GLY A 429 54.99 40.99 -0.59
CA GLY A 429 53.84 40.83 -1.50
C GLY A 429 53.23 42.13 -2.00
N GLU A 430 53.73 43.29 -1.55
CA GLU A 430 53.17 44.61 -1.84
C GLU A 430 53.89 45.36 -2.96
N ARG A 431 54.73 44.68 -3.74
CA ARG A 431 55.47 45.26 -4.87
C ARG A 431 54.55 45.92 -5.92
N PRO A 432 55.00 46.99 -6.61
CA PRO A 432 56.33 47.60 -6.54
C PRO A 432 56.56 48.38 -5.23
N CYS A 433 57.76 48.25 -4.65
CA CYS A 433 58.13 48.91 -3.38
C CYS A 433 58.19 50.44 -3.49
N GLU A 434 58.28 50.97 -4.71
CA GLU A 434 58.32 52.40 -5.04
C GLU A 434 57.11 53.17 -4.49
N LYS A 435 55.97 52.52 -4.29
CA LYS A 435 54.79 53.14 -3.67
C LYS A 435 55.04 53.62 -2.23
N PHE A 436 56.03 53.06 -1.53
CA PHE A 436 56.39 53.41 -0.16
C PHE A 436 57.44 54.52 -0.07
N LEU A 437 57.93 55.06 -1.20
CA LEU A 437 58.89 56.18 -1.22
C LEU A 437 58.35 57.42 -0.48
N MET A 438 57.08 57.77 -0.70
CA MET A 438 56.44 58.93 -0.05
C MET A 438 56.06 58.68 1.42
N SER A 439 56.21 57.44 1.91
CA SER A 439 55.90 57.02 3.28
C SER A 439 57.14 56.53 4.05
N CYS A 440 58.33 56.74 3.50
CA CYS A 440 59.59 56.45 4.16
C CYS A 440 59.83 57.45 5.30
N THR A 441 59.55 57.05 6.54
CA THR A 441 59.73 57.89 7.73
C THR A 441 61.16 58.41 7.88
N SER A 442 62.17 57.62 7.54
CA SER A 442 63.59 58.02 7.56
C SER A 442 64.01 59.03 6.48
N CYS A 443 63.13 59.41 5.56
CA CYS A 443 63.35 60.52 4.61
C CYS A 443 62.46 61.74 4.91
N LEU A 444 61.51 61.60 5.83
CA LEU A 444 60.63 62.67 6.31
C LEU A 444 61.19 63.33 7.57
N GLU A 445 62.05 62.62 8.32
CA GLU A 445 63.04 63.17 9.25
C GLU A 445 64.28 63.63 8.48
#